data_AF-A0A897PW01-F1
#
_entry.id   AF-A0A897PW01-F1
#
_cell.length_a   1.000
_cell.length_b   1.000
_cell.length_c   1.000
_cell.angle_alpha   90.00
_cell.angle_beta   90.00
_cell.angle_gamma   90.00
#
_symmetry.space_group_name_H-M   'P 1'
#
loop_
_entity.id
_entity.type
_entity.pdbx_description
1 polymer ?
#
loop_
_entity_poly.entity_id
_entity_poly.type
_entity_poly.pdbx_seq_one_letter_code
_entity_poly.pdbx_strand_id
1 'polypeptide(L)'
;GLGWTFYPPLSSVSFSSGSGTDFLMFSLHVAGVSSIFSSLNFICTIYSTFSLIKNNESVSIIIWAYLFTSILLLLSLPVLAAGITMLLFDRNFNSAFFDPLGGGDPVLFQHMFWFFGHPEVYVLILPGFGIISHICLSLSNNDEPFGYAGLLFAMFAIVCLGCVVWAHHMFTVGMDVQSTVFFSSVTMIIGVPTGIKVFSWLYMLSNSNVNLSDPILWWVIAFIILFTIGG
;
A
#
# COMPACT_ATOMS: atom_id res chain seq x y z
N GLY A 1 12.62 -22.45 -2.41
CA GLY A 1 11.51 -21.49 -2.52
C GLY A 1 12.09 -20.13 -2.86
N LEU A 2 11.44 -19.36 -3.73
CA LEU A 2 11.99 -18.10 -4.29
C LEU A 2 11.77 -16.86 -3.40
N GLY A 3 11.06 -17.02 -2.29
CA GLY A 3 10.46 -15.89 -1.56
C GLY A 3 9.24 -15.33 -2.30
N TRP A 4 8.47 -14.46 -1.62
CA TRP A 4 7.31 -13.80 -2.23
C TRP A 4 7.71 -12.70 -3.22
N THR A 5 8.99 -12.29 -3.21
CA THR A 5 9.56 -11.30 -4.14
C THR A 5 10.17 -11.91 -5.39
N PHE A 6 10.46 -13.22 -5.37
CA PHE A 6 10.92 -14.02 -6.51
C PHE A 6 12.01 -13.35 -7.39
N TYR A 7 13.04 -12.81 -6.74
CA TYR A 7 14.10 -12.08 -7.43
C TYR A 7 14.91 -12.92 -8.43
N PRO A 8 15.23 -12.37 -9.62
CA PRO A 8 16.33 -12.88 -10.41
C PRO A 8 17.68 -12.63 -9.68
N PRO A 9 18.69 -13.48 -9.90
CA PRO A 9 18.70 -14.59 -10.84
C PRO A 9 18.02 -15.86 -10.31
N LEU A 10 17.65 -15.94 -9.03
CA LEU A 10 17.11 -17.17 -8.42
C LEU A 10 15.80 -17.64 -9.08
N SER A 11 14.99 -16.72 -9.58
CA SER A 11 13.77 -17.01 -10.34
C SER A 11 13.98 -17.31 -11.83
N SER A 12 15.21 -17.25 -12.34
CA SER A 12 15.52 -17.62 -13.73
C SER A 12 15.49 -19.14 -13.94
N VAL A 13 15.46 -19.59 -15.20
CA VAL A 13 15.37 -21.03 -15.54
C VAL A 13 16.57 -21.84 -15.05
N SER A 14 17.76 -21.23 -14.95
CA SER A 14 18.97 -21.91 -14.49
C SER A 14 18.91 -22.36 -13.03
N PHE A 15 18.20 -21.61 -12.18
CA PHE A 15 18.03 -21.91 -10.76
C PHE A 15 16.63 -22.45 -10.40
N SER A 16 15.62 -22.13 -11.20
CA SER A 16 14.22 -22.55 -11.03
C SER A 16 13.63 -23.01 -12.36
N SER A 17 13.97 -24.24 -12.76
CA SER A 17 13.59 -24.82 -14.05
C SER A 17 12.13 -25.28 -14.15
N GLY A 18 11.43 -25.41 -13.02
CA GLY A 18 10.03 -25.83 -12.99
C GLY A 18 9.06 -24.74 -13.46
N SER A 19 7.92 -25.15 -14.02
CA SER A 19 6.84 -24.26 -14.46
C SER A 19 6.07 -23.57 -13.33
N GLY A 20 6.32 -23.94 -12.07
CA GLY A 20 5.66 -23.34 -10.91
C GLY A 20 5.90 -21.83 -10.80
N THR A 21 7.08 -21.35 -11.18
CA THR A 21 7.40 -19.91 -11.22
C THR A 21 6.57 -19.19 -12.28
N ASP A 22 6.37 -19.82 -13.43
CA ASP A 22 5.55 -19.27 -14.53
C ASP A 22 4.08 -19.21 -14.12
N PHE A 23 3.54 -20.27 -13.52
CA PHE A 23 2.18 -20.28 -12.98
C PHE A 23 1.96 -19.24 -11.89
N LEU A 24 2.94 -19.03 -11.00
CA LEU A 24 2.88 -17.96 -10.00
C LEU A 24 2.75 -16.59 -10.67
N MET A 25 3.60 -16.28 -11.65
CA MET A 25 3.54 -15.00 -12.36
C MET A 25 2.22 -14.84 -13.14
N PHE A 26 1.71 -15.88 -13.81
CA PHE A 26 0.40 -15.83 -14.44
C PHE A 26 -0.74 -15.61 -13.43
N SER A 27 -0.68 -16.23 -12.25
CA SER A 27 -1.68 -16.01 -11.21
C SER A 27 -1.70 -14.56 -10.72
N LEU A 28 -0.52 -13.93 -10.59
CA LEU A 28 -0.39 -12.52 -10.24
C LEU A 28 -0.93 -11.59 -11.34
N HIS A 29 -0.75 -11.93 -12.63
CA HIS A 29 -1.38 -11.16 -13.72
C HIS A 29 -2.91 -11.18 -13.60
N VAL A 30 -3.50 -12.37 -13.39
CA VAL A 30 -4.96 -12.49 -13.28
C VAL A 30 -5.49 -11.73 -12.06
N ALA A 31 -4.81 -11.84 -10.92
CA ALA A 31 -5.14 -11.07 -9.72
C ALA A 31 -4.99 -9.55 -9.93
N GLY A 32 -3.94 -9.13 -10.64
CA GLY A 32 -3.70 -7.73 -11.00
C GLY A 32 -4.78 -7.15 -11.90
N VAL A 33 -5.21 -7.90 -12.93
CA VAL A 33 -6.32 -7.49 -13.82
C VAL A 33 -7.61 -7.32 -13.02
N SER A 34 -7.93 -8.25 -12.13
CA SER A 34 -9.11 -8.13 -11.25
C SER A 34 -9.06 -6.87 -10.38
N SER A 35 -7.90 -6.58 -9.80
CA SER A 35 -7.69 -5.42 -8.92
C SER A 35 -7.73 -4.09 -9.66
N ILE A 36 -7.24 -4.02 -10.91
CA ILE A 36 -7.37 -2.83 -11.77
C ILE A 36 -8.85 -2.56 -12.09
N PHE A 37 -9.61 -3.57 -12.52
CA PHE A 37 -11.03 -3.39 -12.80
C PHE A 37 -11.83 -2.99 -11.57
N SER A 38 -11.53 -3.59 -10.41
CA SER A 38 -12.13 -3.21 -9.13
C SER A 38 -11.83 -1.75 -8.80
N SER A 39 -10.58 -1.31 -8.97
CA SER A 39 -10.15 0.06 -8.72
C SER A 39 -10.87 1.07 -9.61
N LEU A 40 -10.98 0.79 -10.92
CA LEU A 40 -11.74 1.62 -11.84
C LEU A 40 -13.22 1.73 -11.44
N ASN A 41 -13.83 0.61 -11.03
CA ASN A 41 -15.21 0.60 -10.58
C ASN A 41 -15.42 1.46 -9.32
N PHE A 42 -14.55 1.31 -8.31
CA PHE A 42 -14.60 2.11 -7.08
C PHE A 42 -14.41 3.60 -7.37
N ILE A 43 -13.41 3.96 -8.18
CA ILE A 43 -13.16 5.36 -8.58
C ILE A 43 -14.41 5.94 -9.23
N CYS A 44 -14.94 5.29 -10.27
CA CYS A 44 -16.12 5.78 -10.99
C CYS A 44 -17.35 5.92 -10.08
N THR A 45 -17.57 4.96 -9.18
CA THR A 45 -18.72 4.95 -8.27
C THR A 45 -18.60 6.02 -7.19
N ILE A 46 -17.40 6.24 -6.64
CA ILE A 46 -17.18 7.26 -5.61
C ILE A 46 -17.32 8.65 -6.22
N TYR A 47 -16.74 8.91 -7.40
CA TYR A 47 -16.86 10.21 -8.07
C TYR A 47 -18.29 10.52 -8.50
N SER A 48 -19.06 9.53 -8.99
CA SER A 48 -20.46 9.75 -9.32
C SER A 48 -21.27 10.10 -8.07
N THR A 49 -20.96 9.48 -6.94
CA THR A 49 -21.60 9.80 -5.65
C THR A 49 -21.24 11.20 -5.16
N PHE A 50 -19.97 11.63 -5.30
CA PHE A 50 -19.56 12.98 -4.93
C PHE A 50 -20.31 14.06 -5.71
N SER A 51 -20.64 13.81 -6.97
CA SER A 51 -21.44 14.76 -7.77
C SER A 51 -22.86 14.98 -7.22
N LEU A 52 -23.38 14.04 -6.43
CA LEU A 52 -24.69 14.12 -5.80
C LEU A 52 -24.64 14.79 -4.42
N ILE A 53 -23.48 14.76 -3.75
CA ILE A 53 -23.27 15.31 -2.42
C ILE A 53 -22.88 16.79 -2.54
N LYS A 54 -23.67 17.69 -1.96
CA LYS A 54 -23.40 19.14 -2.03
C LYS A 54 -22.24 19.62 -1.12
N ASN A 55 -21.87 18.86 -0.09
CA ASN A 55 -20.77 19.20 0.82
C ASN A 55 -19.78 18.03 0.96
N ASN A 56 -18.55 18.18 0.47
CA ASN A 56 -17.55 17.11 0.54
C ASN A 56 -17.15 16.74 1.97
N GLU A 57 -17.33 17.64 2.94
CA GLU A 57 -17.06 17.37 4.36
C GLU A 57 -18.06 16.39 4.98
N SER A 58 -19.21 16.12 4.33
CA SER A 58 -20.16 15.10 4.79
C SER A 58 -19.82 13.68 4.31
N VAL A 59 -18.73 13.50 3.56
CA VAL A 59 -18.32 12.18 3.05
C VAL A 59 -17.61 11.39 4.15
N SER A 60 -18.05 10.16 4.42
CA SER A 60 -17.38 9.31 5.41
C SER A 60 -15.91 9.05 5.07
N ILE A 61 -15.04 9.07 6.10
CA ILE A 61 -13.59 8.90 5.96
C ILE A 61 -13.21 7.55 5.33
N ILE A 62 -14.08 6.53 5.47
CA ILE A 62 -13.88 5.22 4.87
C ILE A 62 -13.98 5.27 3.33
N ILE A 63 -14.83 6.15 2.79
CA ILE A 63 -14.99 6.32 1.34
C ILE A 63 -13.70 6.91 0.75
N TRP A 64 -13.11 7.91 1.43
CA TRP A 64 -11.81 8.45 1.06
C TRP A 64 -10.70 7.39 1.11
N ALA A 65 -10.68 6.54 2.14
CA ALA A 65 -9.73 5.44 2.24
C ALA A 65 -9.83 4.47 1.04
N TYR A 66 -11.05 4.09 0.64
CA TYR A 66 -11.25 3.26 -0.55
C TYR A 66 -10.83 3.97 -1.84
N LEU A 67 -11.17 5.26 -2.02
CA LEU A 67 -10.76 6.04 -3.19
C LEU A 67 -9.23 6.07 -3.34
N PHE A 68 -8.53 6.37 -2.25
CA PHE A 68 -7.06 6.41 -2.20
C PHE A 68 -6.43 5.05 -2.47
N THR A 69 -7.02 3.98 -1.92
CA THR A 69 -6.59 2.61 -2.20
C THR A 69 -6.73 2.27 -3.68
N SER A 70 -7.85 2.62 -4.31
CA SER A 70 -8.08 2.39 -5.73
C SER A 70 -7.12 3.19 -6.62
N ILE A 71 -6.77 4.42 -6.23
CA ILE A 71 -5.76 5.22 -6.95
C ILE A 71 -4.38 4.56 -6.87
N LEU A 72 -3.96 4.11 -5.70
CA LEU A 72 -2.66 3.43 -5.53
C LEU A 72 -2.60 2.14 -6.35
N LEU A 73 -3.63 1.31 -6.31
CA LEU A 73 -3.70 0.08 -7.10
C LEU A 73 -3.59 0.36 -8.61
N LEU A 74 -4.32 1.37 -9.11
CA LEU A 74 -4.30 1.73 -10.52
C LEU A 74 -2.90 2.21 -10.98
N LEU A 75 -2.16 2.91 -10.12
CA LEU A 75 -0.82 3.41 -10.43
C LEU A 75 0.28 2.35 -10.29
N SER A 76 0.18 1.47 -9.30
CA SER A 76 1.27 0.56 -8.90
C SER A 76 1.24 -0.79 -9.63
N LEU A 77 0.05 -1.37 -9.84
CA LEU A 77 -0.08 -2.71 -10.45
C LEU A 77 0.48 -2.83 -11.88
N PRO A 78 0.37 -1.81 -12.76
CA PRO A 78 0.98 -1.89 -14.08
C PRO A 78 2.50 -2.10 -14.03
N VAL A 79 3.19 -1.58 -13.01
CA VAL A 79 4.63 -1.74 -12.85
C VAL A 79 4.99 -3.16 -12.43
N LEU A 80 4.22 -3.77 -11.51
CA LEU A 80 4.38 -5.19 -11.20
C LEU A 80 4.18 -6.04 -12.45
N ALA A 81 3.05 -5.84 -13.16
CA ALA A 81 2.70 -6.60 -14.35
C ALA A 81 3.81 -6.53 -15.41
N ALA A 82 4.38 -5.34 -15.64
CA ALA A 82 5.51 -5.17 -16.54
C ALA A 82 6.75 -5.96 -16.07
N GLY A 83 7.11 -5.86 -14.78
CA GLY A 83 8.28 -6.55 -14.22
C GLY A 83 8.17 -8.07 -14.33
N ILE A 84 7.01 -8.64 -13.99
CA ILE A 84 6.79 -10.08 -14.07
C ILE A 84 6.59 -10.58 -15.52
N THR A 85 6.10 -9.73 -16.43
CA THR A 85 6.08 -10.04 -17.87
C THR A 85 7.51 -10.11 -18.41
N MET A 86 8.37 -9.14 -18.08
CA MET A 86 9.77 -9.18 -18.49
C MET A 86 10.49 -10.42 -17.94
N LEU A 87 10.19 -10.84 -16.72
CA LEU A 87 10.77 -12.05 -16.13
C LEU A 87 10.26 -13.32 -16.82
N LEU A 88 8.98 -13.37 -17.22
CA LEU A 88 8.45 -14.43 -18.07
C LEU A 88 9.17 -14.50 -19.43
N PHE A 89 9.51 -13.34 -20.00
CA PHE A 89 10.27 -13.25 -21.25
C PHE A 89 11.71 -13.74 -21.08
N ASP A 90 12.39 -13.38 -20.00
CA ASP A 90 13.75 -13.87 -19.71
C ASP A 90 13.74 -15.39 -19.51
N ARG A 91 12.68 -15.93 -18.93
CA ARG A 91 12.54 -17.37 -18.71
C ARG A 91 12.18 -18.15 -19.96
N ASN A 92 11.30 -17.64 -20.82
CA ASN A 92 10.65 -18.46 -21.86
C ASN A 92 10.92 -18.00 -23.30
N PHE A 93 11.45 -16.79 -23.50
CA PHE A 93 11.56 -16.16 -24.81
C PHE A 93 12.97 -15.63 -25.13
N ASN A 94 13.99 -16.08 -24.38
CA ASN A 94 15.40 -15.72 -24.57
C ASN A 94 15.69 -14.21 -24.56
N SER A 95 14.89 -13.40 -23.84
CA SER A 95 15.31 -12.04 -23.52
C SER A 95 16.32 -12.02 -22.36
N ALA A 96 16.88 -10.85 -22.09
CA ALA A 96 17.81 -10.64 -20.99
C ALA A 96 17.59 -9.27 -20.32
N PHE A 97 16.38 -9.03 -19.83
CA PHE A 97 16.06 -7.83 -19.05
C PHE A 97 16.81 -7.80 -17.71
N PHE A 98 16.91 -8.96 -17.05
CA PHE A 98 17.47 -9.11 -15.71
C PHE A 98 18.68 -10.05 -15.65
N ASP A 99 19.08 -10.68 -16.76
CA ASP A 99 20.25 -11.55 -16.82
C ASP A 99 21.54 -10.76 -17.17
N PRO A 100 22.52 -10.63 -16.25
CA PRO A 100 23.78 -9.95 -16.52
C PRO A 100 24.58 -10.56 -17.67
N LEU A 101 24.43 -11.85 -17.98
CA LEU A 101 25.13 -12.49 -19.10
C LEU A 101 24.67 -11.95 -20.46
N GLY A 102 23.42 -11.47 -20.54
CA GLY A 102 22.87 -10.78 -21.70
C GLY A 102 22.88 -9.25 -21.58
N GLY A 103 23.50 -8.69 -20.54
CA GLY A 103 23.57 -7.26 -20.27
C GLY A 103 22.39 -6.67 -19.47
N GLY A 104 21.50 -7.52 -18.94
CA GLY A 104 20.42 -7.12 -18.04
C GLY A 104 20.89 -6.84 -16.60
N ASP A 105 19.98 -6.34 -15.77
CA ASP A 105 20.26 -6.00 -14.37
C ASP A 105 19.20 -6.56 -13.40
N PRO A 106 19.55 -7.51 -12.52
CA PRO A 106 18.65 -7.98 -11.47
C PRO A 106 18.14 -6.89 -10.52
N VAL A 107 18.88 -5.80 -10.33
CA VAL A 107 18.48 -4.67 -9.47
C VAL A 107 17.34 -3.88 -10.11
N LEU A 108 17.24 -3.85 -11.45
CA LEU A 108 16.08 -3.29 -12.15
C LEU A 108 14.79 -3.99 -11.72
N PHE A 109 14.80 -5.32 -11.62
CA PHE A 109 13.64 -6.07 -11.14
C PHE A 109 13.26 -5.65 -9.71
N GLN A 110 14.24 -5.46 -8.83
CA GLN A 110 13.98 -5.00 -7.46
C GLN A 110 13.33 -3.62 -7.44
N HIS A 111 13.80 -2.67 -8.26
CA HIS A 111 13.17 -1.35 -8.36
C HIS A 111 11.71 -1.45 -8.80
N MET A 112 11.43 -2.24 -9.84
CA MET A 112 10.06 -2.42 -10.33
C MET A 112 9.16 -3.11 -9.30
N PHE A 113 9.67 -4.18 -8.70
CA PHE A 113 8.94 -4.93 -7.70
C PHE A 113 8.60 -4.04 -6.50
N TRP A 114 9.56 -3.29 -5.96
CA TRP A 114 9.31 -2.44 -4.80
C TRP A 114 8.52 -1.18 -5.12
N PHE A 115 8.65 -0.64 -6.33
CA PHE A 115 7.77 0.45 -6.78
C PHE A 115 6.29 0.04 -6.71
N PHE A 116 5.99 -1.24 -6.94
CA PHE A 116 4.69 -1.80 -6.60
C PHE A 116 4.55 -2.14 -5.11
N GLY A 117 5.50 -2.89 -4.55
CA GLY A 117 5.37 -3.57 -3.27
C GLY A 117 5.23 -2.61 -2.09
N HIS A 118 5.82 -1.42 -2.17
CA HIS A 118 5.65 -0.43 -1.11
C HIS A 118 4.26 0.26 -1.15
N PRO A 119 3.76 0.75 -2.30
CA PRO A 119 2.35 1.10 -2.42
C PRO A 119 1.37 0.00 -2.01
N GLU A 120 1.66 -1.27 -2.30
CA GLU A 120 0.79 -2.39 -1.96
C GLU A 120 0.58 -2.54 -0.44
N VAL A 121 1.61 -2.32 0.38
CA VAL A 121 1.41 -2.35 1.84
C VAL A 121 0.50 -1.20 2.31
N TYR A 122 0.48 -0.06 1.60
CA TYR A 122 -0.48 1.01 1.87
C TYR A 122 -1.90 0.69 1.39
N VAL A 123 -2.03 -0.01 0.26
CA VAL A 123 -3.31 -0.55 -0.21
C VAL A 123 -3.95 -1.44 0.86
N LEU A 124 -3.15 -2.24 1.57
CA LEU A 124 -3.65 -3.10 2.65
C LEU A 124 -4.08 -2.29 3.89
N ILE A 125 -3.34 -1.26 4.29
CA ILE A 125 -3.59 -0.55 5.56
C ILE A 125 -4.59 0.61 5.45
N LEU A 126 -4.70 1.29 4.30
CA LEU A 126 -5.58 2.45 4.14
C LEU A 126 -7.07 2.12 4.42
N PRO A 127 -7.66 1.02 3.90
CA PRO A 127 -9.01 0.62 4.28
C PRO A 127 -9.12 0.32 5.77
N GLY A 128 -8.10 -0.34 6.34
CA GLY A 128 -8.02 -0.59 7.79
C GLY A 128 -8.09 0.70 8.60
N PHE A 129 -7.37 1.75 8.17
CA PHE A 129 -7.47 3.07 8.79
C PHE A 129 -8.85 3.70 8.66
N GLY A 130 -9.53 3.54 7.52
CA GLY A 130 -10.90 4.00 7.33
C GLY A 130 -11.86 3.30 8.30
N ILE A 131 -11.73 1.98 8.44
CA ILE A 131 -12.53 1.16 9.36
C ILE A 131 -12.30 1.57 10.82
N ILE A 132 -11.04 1.68 11.26
CA ILE A 132 -10.70 2.08 12.64
C ILE A 132 -11.26 3.47 12.95
N SER A 133 -11.14 4.40 12.01
CA SER A 133 -11.70 5.75 12.17
C SER A 133 -13.23 5.72 12.34
N HIS A 134 -13.91 4.86 11.57
CA HIS A 134 -15.36 4.70 11.66
C HIS A 134 -15.80 4.01 12.97
N ILE A 135 -15.05 3.02 13.45
CA ILE A 135 -15.31 2.36 14.74
C ILE A 135 -15.10 3.37 15.87
N CYS A 136 -14.01 4.13 15.87
CA CYS A 136 -13.75 5.15 16.89
C CYS A 136 -14.86 6.22 16.92
N LEU A 137 -15.31 6.66 15.75
CA LEU A 137 -16.45 7.58 15.63
C LEU A 137 -17.70 6.99 16.30
N SER A 138 -18.07 5.76 15.94
CA SER A 138 -19.23 5.07 16.48
C SER A 138 -19.14 4.85 17.99
N LEU A 139 -17.98 4.47 18.51
CA LEU A 139 -17.75 4.27 19.94
C LEU A 139 -17.81 5.59 20.72
N SER A 140 -17.29 6.67 20.12
CA SER A 140 -17.31 8.01 20.73
C SER A 140 -18.68 8.69 20.69
N ASN A 141 -19.63 8.16 19.91
CA ASN A 141 -20.96 8.74 19.69
C ASN A 141 -20.91 10.22 19.26
N ASN A 142 -19.88 10.59 18.49
CA ASN A 142 -19.75 11.91 17.87
C ASN A 142 -20.39 11.90 16.48
N ASP A 143 -20.83 13.07 16.02
CA ASP A 143 -21.39 13.23 14.66
C ASP A 143 -20.30 13.20 13.58
N GLU A 144 -19.07 13.59 13.92
CA GLU A 144 -17.93 13.65 13.02
C GLU A 144 -16.63 13.18 13.70
N PRO A 145 -15.67 12.63 12.94
CA PRO A 145 -14.41 12.20 13.52
C PRO A 145 -13.54 13.41 13.88
N PHE A 146 -12.85 13.34 15.02
CA PHE A 146 -11.97 14.41 15.46
C PHE A 146 -10.88 14.70 14.42
N GLY A 147 -10.86 15.96 13.96
CA GLY A 147 -9.91 16.41 12.95
C GLY A 147 -10.15 15.74 11.59
N TYR A 148 -11.40 15.70 11.12
CA TYR A 148 -11.79 15.14 9.81
C TYR A 148 -10.83 15.51 8.68
N ALA A 149 -10.56 16.81 8.50
CA ALA A 149 -9.62 17.30 7.49
C ALA A 149 -8.18 16.77 7.71
N GLY A 150 -7.75 16.68 8.97
CA GLY A 150 -6.46 16.10 9.33
C GLY A 150 -6.36 14.62 8.98
N LEU A 151 -7.39 13.82 9.26
CA LEU A 151 -7.46 12.41 8.87
C LEU A 151 -7.46 12.22 7.36
N LEU A 152 -8.17 13.10 6.63
CA LEU A 152 -8.23 13.09 5.18
C LEU A 152 -6.86 13.42 4.56
N PHE A 153 -6.28 14.55 4.94
CA PHE A 153 -4.99 14.99 4.43
C PHE A 153 -3.84 14.07 4.85
N ALA A 154 -3.94 13.43 6.02
CA ALA A 154 -3.00 12.39 6.42
C ALA A 154 -3.02 11.20 5.45
N MET A 155 -4.20 10.69 5.08
CA MET A 155 -4.30 9.60 4.10
C MET A 155 -3.82 10.03 2.71
N PHE A 156 -4.16 11.25 2.29
CA PHE A 156 -3.66 11.80 1.03
C PHE A 156 -2.12 11.89 1.02
N ALA A 157 -1.52 12.38 2.11
CA ALA A 157 -0.07 12.44 2.25
C ALA A 157 0.57 11.03 2.21
N ILE A 158 -0.03 10.03 2.85
CA ILE A 158 0.43 8.63 2.79
C ILE A 158 0.41 8.11 1.35
N VAL A 159 -0.64 8.40 0.57
CA VAL A 159 -0.71 8.02 -0.85
C VAL A 159 0.43 8.64 -1.65
N CYS A 160 0.62 9.95 -1.53
CA CYS A 160 1.67 10.66 -2.28
C CYS A 160 3.07 10.18 -1.89
N LEU A 161 3.34 10.09 -0.59
CA LEU A 161 4.65 9.68 -0.07
C LEU A 161 4.92 8.20 -0.36
N GLY A 162 3.90 7.33 -0.29
CA GLY A 162 4.03 5.91 -0.55
C GLY A 162 4.50 5.58 -1.97
N CYS A 163 4.19 6.44 -2.94
CA CYS A 163 4.70 6.31 -4.32
C CYS A 163 6.18 6.70 -4.49
N VAL A 164 6.82 7.30 -3.48
CA VAL A 164 8.19 7.87 -3.61
C VAL A 164 9.20 7.32 -2.60
N VAL A 165 8.86 6.24 -1.88
CA VAL A 165 9.74 5.67 -0.83
C VAL A 165 10.20 4.24 -1.07
N TRP A 166 9.82 3.63 -2.20
CA TRP A 166 10.01 2.19 -2.43
C TRP A 166 11.45 1.69 -2.24
N ALA A 167 12.44 2.50 -2.55
CA ALA A 167 13.83 2.09 -2.54
C ALA A 167 14.41 1.87 -1.12
N HIS A 168 13.66 2.18 -0.04
CA HIS A 168 14.11 1.80 1.30
C HIS A 168 14.23 0.28 1.49
N HIS A 169 13.55 -0.51 0.65
CA HIS A 169 13.71 -1.97 0.64
C HIS A 169 15.01 -2.43 -0.01
N MET A 170 15.77 -1.49 -0.58
CA MET A 170 16.93 -1.75 -1.43
C MET A 170 18.21 -1.12 -0.88
N PHE A 171 18.25 -0.67 0.39
CA PHE A 171 19.43 0.04 0.92
C PHE A 171 20.74 -0.75 0.87
N THR A 172 20.68 -2.09 0.78
CA THR A 172 21.86 -2.95 0.70
C THR A 172 22.30 -3.29 -0.72
N VAL A 173 21.63 -2.77 -1.76
CA VAL A 173 22.01 -3.04 -3.16
C VAL A 173 23.17 -2.18 -3.67
N GLY A 174 23.67 -1.25 -2.84
CA GLY A 174 24.77 -0.35 -3.19
C GLY A 174 24.35 0.95 -3.88
N MET A 175 23.15 1.47 -3.54
CA MET A 175 22.73 2.82 -3.98
C MET A 175 23.70 3.88 -3.46
N ASP A 176 23.80 5.01 -4.18
CA ASP A 176 24.62 6.13 -3.73
C ASP A 176 24.09 6.73 -2.41
N VAL A 177 24.97 7.46 -1.72
CA VAL A 177 24.67 8.02 -0.39
C VAL A 177 23.53 9.05 -0.46
N GLN A 178 23.42 9.84 -1.54
CA GLN A 178 22.39 10.88 -1.64
C GLN A 178 21.01 10.23 -1.80
N SER A 179 20.91 9.21 -2.66
CA SER A 179 19.69 8.41 -2.81
C SER A 179 19.28 7.76 -1.48
N THR A 180 20.23 7.14 -0.77
CA THR A 180 19.96 6.49 0.52
C THR A 180 19.44 7.50 1.56
N VAL A 181 20.07 8.67 1.66
CA VAL A 181 19.64 9.74 2.58
C VAL A 181 18.26 10.27 2.20
N PHE A 182 18.00 10.48 0.91
CA PHE A 182 16.69 10.91 0.41
C PHE A 182 15.59 9.91 0.80
N PHE A 183 15.72 8.65 0.40
CA PHE A 183 14.71 7.62 0.66
C PHE A 183 14.53 7.37 2.16
N SER A 184 15.59 7.40 2.96
CA SER A 184 15.49 7.32 4.42
C SER A 184 14.69 8.49 5.00
N SER A 185 15.01 9.72 4.59
CA SER A 185 14.34 10.93 5.09
C SER A 185 12.86 10.95 4.73
N VAL A 186 12.51 10.68 3.47
CA VAL A 186 11.12 10.70 3.02
C VAL A 186 10.31 9.57 3.67
N THR A 187 10.90 8.39 3.88
CA THR A 187 10.24 7.29 4.61
C THR A 187 9.90 7.70 6.04
N MET A 188 10.82 8.35 6.76
CA MET A 188 10.56 8.82 8.12
C MET A 188 9.43 9.87 8.18
N ILE A 189 9.28 10.71 7.15
CA ILE A 189 8.20 11.71 7.09
C ILE A 189 6.82 11.06 7.11
N ILE A 190 6.66 9.81 6.62
CA ILE A 190 5.38 9.09 6.64
C ILE A 190 4.90 8.82 8.09
N GLY A 191 5.80 8.83 9.07
CA GLY A 191 5.44 8.78 10.49
C GLY A 191 4.52 9.93 10.92
N VAL A 192 4.62 11.11 10.30
CA VAL A 192 3.81 12.29 10.64
C VAL A 192 2.32 12.10 10.32
N PRO A 193 1.88 11.83 9.07
CA PRO A 193 0.48 11.60 8.78
C PRO A 193 -0.06 10.37 9.50
N THR A 194 0.75 9.34 9.70
CA THR A 194 0.37 8.16 10.48
C THR A 194 0.08 8.55 11.94
N GLY A 195 0.95 9.34 12.57
CA GLY A 195 0.78 9.86 13.92
C GLY A 195 -0.49 10.70 14.08
N ILE A 196 -0.80 11.59 13.13
CA ILE A 196 -2.05 12.38 13.13
C ILE A 196 -3.26 11.46 13.31
N LYS A 197 -3.30 10.33 12.59
CA LYS A 197 -4.42 9.39 12.67
C LYS A 197 -4.47 8.68 14.01
N VAL A 198 -3.34 8.19 14.52
CA VAL A 198 -3.23 7.54 15.84
C VAL A 198 -3.73 8.47 16.94
N PHE A 199 -3.26 9.73 16.96
CA PHE A 199 -3.68 10.71 17.96
C PHE A 199 -5.16 11.08 17.85
N SER A 200 -5.70 11.20 16.63
CA SER A 200 -7.13 11.41 16.42
C SER A 200 -7.98 10.27 16.99
N TRP A 201 -7.57 9.01 16.80
CA TRP A 201 -8.29 7.87 17.37
C TRP A 201 -8.24 7.85 18.89
N LEU A 202 -7.07 8.07 19.48
CA LEU A 202 -6.90 8.15 20.94
C LEU A 202 -7.77 9.26 21.54
N TYR A 203 -7.83 10.42 20.89
CA TYR A 203 -8.66 11.54 21.35
C TYR A 203 -10.17 11.23 21.30
N MET A 204 -10.64 10.59 20.22
CA MET A 204 -12.05 10.17 20.13
C MET A 204 -12.42 9.17 21.22
N LEU A 205 -11.53 8.20 21.50
CA LEU A 205 -11.77 7.19 22.53
C LEU A 205 -11.67 7.76 23.95
N SER A 206 -10.75 8.70 24.21
CA SER A 206 -10.59 9.29 25.55
C SER A 206 -11.79 10.10 26.00
N ASN A 207 -12.56 10.65 25.05
CA ASN A 207 -13.78 11.41 25.31
C ASN A 207 -15.06 10.56 25.17
N SER A 208 -14.93 9.23 25.07
CA SER A 208 -16.05 8.33 24.86
C SER A 208 -16.59 7.76 26.18
N ASN A 209 -17.92 7.58 26.27
CA ASN A 209 -18.58 6.89 27.38
C ASN A 209 -18.79 5.40 27.06
N VAL A 210 -17.76 4.74 26.50
CA VAL A 210 -17.83 3.33 26.08
C VAL A 210 -17.74 2.40 27.28
N ASN A 211 -18.51 1.32 27.25
CA ASN A 211 -18.43 0.28 28.26
C ASN A 211 -17.10 -0.50 28.13
N LEU A 212 -16.32 -0.56 29.22
CA LEU A 212 -15.05 -1.30 29.27
C LEU A 212 -15.21 -2.81 29.04
N SER A 213 -16.42 -3.37 29.16
CA SER A 213 -16.66 -4.77 28.81
C SER A 213 -16.88 -5.01 27.32
N ASP A 214 -16.91 -3.97 26.48
CA ASP A 214 -17.08 -4.12 25.04
C ASP A 214 -15.82 -4.70 24.38
N PRO A 215 -15.88 -5.90 23.76
CA PRO A 215 -14.71 -6.49 23.09
C PRO A 215 -14.20 -5.65 21.91
N ILE A 216 -15.04 -4.83 21.27
CA ILE A 216 -14.65 -3.98 20.15
C ILE A 216 -13.67 -2.90 20.61
N LEU A 217 -13.90 -2.31 21.79
CA LEU A 217 -13.00 -1.33 22.39
C LEU A 217 -11.59 -1.92 22.54
N TRP A 218 -11.48 -3.13 23.09
CA TRP A 218 -10.19 -3.79 23.29
C TRP A 218 -9.51 -4.18 21.99
N TRP A 219 -10.27 -4.58 20.97
CA TRP A 219 -9.69 -4.85 19.66
C TRP A 219 -9.10 -3.58 19.03
N VAL A 220 -9.80 -2.44 19.13
CA VAL A 220 -9.31 -1.15 18.62
C VAL A 220 -8.09 -0.67 19.42
N ILE A 221 -8.10 -0.77 20.75
CA ILE A 221 -6.95 -0.43 21.59
C ILE A 221 -5.74 -1.32 21.24
N ALA A 222 -5.96 -2.63 21.07
CA ALA A 222 -4.91 -3.56 20.67
C ALA A 222 -4.36 -3.22 19.27
N PHE A 223 -5.24 -2.88 18.31
CA PHE A 223 -4.82 -2.38 17.01
C PHE A 223 -3.93 -1.15 17.15
N ILE A 224 -4.35 -0.12 17.89
CA ILE A 224 -3.58 1.12 18.06
C ILE A 224 -2.21 0.84 18.67
N ILE A 225 -2.13 0.03 19.73
CA ILE A 225 -0.88 -0.30 20.40
C ILE A 225 0.05 -1.10 19.49
N LEU A 226 -0.43 -2.20 18.91
CA LEU A 226 0.40 -3.08 18.08
C LEU A 226 0.83 -2.39 16.79
N PHE A 227 -0.05 -1.59 16.18
CA PHE A 227 0.28 -0.78 15.01
C PHE A 227 1.35 0.27 15.33
N THR A 228 1.25 0.94 16.48
CA THR A 228 2.24 1.96 16.90
C THR A 228 3.59 1.34 17.31
N ILE A 229 3.61 0.13 17.88
CA ILE A 229 4.87 -0.57 18.18
C ILE A 229 5.54 -1.09 16.90
N GLY A 230 4.75 -1.50 15.92
CA GLY A 230 5.25 -2.03 14.65
C GLY A 230 5.74 -0.95 13.67
N GLY A 231 5.16 0.25 13.74
CA GLY A 231 5.54 1.42 12.93
C GLY A 231 6.70 2.20 13.53
#